data_AF-A0A2E3RTK3-F1
#
_entry.id   AF-A0A2E3RTK3-F1
#
_cell.length_a   1.000
_cell.length_b   1.000
_cell.length_c   1.000
_cell.angle_alpha   90.00
_cell.angle_beta   90.00
_cell.angle_gamma   90.00
#
_symmetry.space_group_name_H-M   'P 1'
#
loop_
_entity.id
_entity.type
_entity.pdbx_description
1 polymer ?
#
loop_
_entity_poly.entity_id
_entity_poly.type
_entity_poly.pdbx_seq_one_letter_code
_entity_poly.pdbx_strand_id
1 'polypeptide(L)'
;MNDPRADKGRELVVEFLHRLDLQSGLLDELESLASRQASLIERGDGTELAGLLGRREQVLASYVEAQTELIHAAGSIDSDGMEISIDQRRRIRDGVAGLQERLQSLMQRDDRDRLLLEQACGSLGAELREATATQAARRAYATGEPGQPNRFADRMA
;
A
#
# COMPACT_ATOMS: atom_id res chain seq x y z
N MET A 1 17.22 27.18 -41.92
CA MET A 1 18.29 26.29 -41.41
C MET A 1 17.84 25.89 -40.02
N ASN A 2 17.45 24.63 -39.79
CA ASN A 2 17.05 24.17 -38.45
C ASN A 2 18.28 24.06 -37.56
N ASP A 3 18.21 24.62 -36.35
CA ASP A 3 19.25 24.44 -35.34
C ASP A 3 19.07 23.05 -34.68
N PRO A 4 20.00 22.10 -34.89
CA PRO A 4 19.88 20.74 -34.36
C PRO A 4 19.85 20.70 -32.83
N ARG A 5 20.34 21.74 -32.13
CA ARG A 5 20.26 21.84 -30.67
C ARG A 5 18.83 22.14 -30.21
N ALA A 6 18.11 22.97 -30.96
CA ALA A 6 16.72 23.32 -30.67
C ALA A 6 15.75 22.16 -30.97
N ASP A 7 16.09 21.26 -31.90
CA ASP A 7 15.33 20.03 -32.15
C ASP A 7 15.54 19.02 -31.02
N LYS A 8 16.80 18.76 -30.61
CA LYS A 8 17.13 17.84 -29.51
C LYS A 8 16.46 18.24 -28.19
N GLY A 9 16.42 19.54 -27.88
CA GLY A 9 15.80 20.00 -26.63
C GLY A 9 14.29 19.85 -26.59
N ARG A 10 13.62 20.00 -27.73
CA ARG A 10 12.19 19.72 -27.83
C ARG A 10 11.91 18.23 -27.61
N GLU A 11 12.72 17.37 -28.19
CA GLU A 11 12.62 15.92 -28.00
C GLU A 11 12.77 15.51 -26.52
N LEU A 12 13.79 16.03 -25.83
CA LEU A 12 14.02 15.74 -24.42
C LEU A 12 12.89 16.22 -23.50
N VAL A 13 12.32 17.40 -23.78
CA VAL A 13 11.16 17.90 -23.01
C VAL A 13 9.90 17.07 -23.28
N VAL A 14 9.67 16.64 -24.52
CA VAL A 14 8.55 15.75 -24.86
C VAL A 14 8.69 14.42 -24.14
N GLU A 15 9.89 13.85 -24.14
CA GLU A 15 10.19 12.61 -23.41
C GLU A 15 9.96 12.78 -21.91
N PHE A 16 10.43 13.87 -21.32
CA PHE A 16 10.21 14.14 -19.90
C PHE A 16 8.72 14.24 -19.53
N LEU A 17 7.94 14.95 -20.35
CA LEU A 17 6.48 15.04 -20.14
C LEU A 17 5.81 13.67 -20.29
N HIS A 18 6.24 12.86 -21.26
CA HIS A 18 5.74 11.51 -21.43
C HIS A 18 6.01 10.62 -20.19
N ARG A 19 7.19 10.77 -19.57
CA ARG A 19 7.53 10.06 -18.32
C ARG A 19 6.68 10.53 -17.14
N LEU A 20 6.36 11.83 -17.05
CA LEU A 20 5.40 12.32 -16.05
C LEU A 20 4.01 11.72 -16.24
N ASP A 21 3.54 11.64 -17.49
CA ASP A 21 2.24 11.04 -17.81
C ASP A 21 2.20 9.55 -17.44
N LEU A 22 3.29 8.81 -17.71
CA LEU A 22 3.44 7.41 -17.32
C LEU A 22 3.36 7.24 -15.79
N GLN A 23 4.08 8.06 -15.03
CA GLN A 23 4.03 8.02 -13.56
C GLN A 23 2.63 8.35 -13.03
N SER A 24 1.95 9.31 -13.64
CA SER A 24 0.57 9.64 -13.28
C SER A 24 -0.35 8.44 -13.47
N GLY A 25 -0.20 7.70 -14.58
CA GLY A 25 -0.96 6.48 -14.83
C GLY A 25 -0.67 5.36 -13.82
N LEU A 26 0.58 5.21 -13.37
CA LEU A 26 0.93 4.26 -12.33
C LEU A 26 0.31 4.64 -10.97
N LEU A 27 0.25 5.93 -10.63
CA LEU A 27 -0.46 6.40 -9.44
C LEU A 27 -1.98 6.17 -9.55
N ASP A 28 -2.58 6.34 -10.73
CA ASP A 28 -4.01 6.02 -10.95
C ASP A 28 -4.29 4.55 -10.64
N GLU A 29 -3.41 3.65 -11.10
CA GLU A 29 -3.51 2.23 -10.80
C GLU A 29 -3.35 1.94 -9.30
N LEU A 30 -2.36 2.57 -8.64
CA LEU A 30 -2.16 2.40 -7.19
C LEU A 30 -3.35 2.90 -6.36
N GLU A 31 -3.98 4.01 -6.74
CA GLU A 31 -5.16 4.54 -6.08
C GLU A 31 -6.38 3.63 -6.27
N SER A 32 -6.54 3.04 -7.45
CA SER A 32 -7.57 2.04 -7.73
C SER A 32 -7.36 0.77 -6.89
N LEU A 33 -6.12 0.28 -6.80
CA LEU A 33 -5.77 -0.86 -5.96
C LEU A 33 -5.97 -0.56 -4.47
N ALA A 34 -5.61 0.63 -3.99
CA ALA A 34 -5.83 1.05 -2.60
C ALA A 34 -7.33 1.10 -2.28
N SER A 35 -8.16 1.50 -3.25
CA SER A 35 -9.61 1.49 -3.09
C SER A 35 -10.18 0.10 -2.91
N ARG A 36 -9.68 -0.87 -3.67
CA ARG A 36 -10.07 -2.27 -3.53
C ARG A 36 -9.51 -2.89 -2.25
N GLN A 37 -8.29 -2.53 -1.83
CA GLN A 37 -7.67 -2.99 -0.59
C GLN A 37 -8.57 -2.73 0.63
N ALA A 38 -9.04 -1.50 0.80
CA ALA A 38 -9.94 -1.13 1.90
C ALA A 38 -11.19 -2.03 1.95
N SER A 39 -11.84 -2.29 0.80
CA SER A 39 -13.00 -3.18 0.74
C SER A 39 -12.68 -4.65 1.08
N LEU A 40 -11.46 -5.12 0.79
CA LEU A 40 -11.04 -6.49 1.14
C LEU A 40 -10.72 -6.62 2.63
N ILE A 41 -10.12 -5.58 3.23
CA ILE A 41 -9.89 -5.51 4.67
C ILE A 41 -11.22 -5.59 5.42
N GLU A 42 -12.22 -4.81 5.00
CA GLU A 42 -13.57 -4.82 5.62
C GLU A 42 -14.26 -6.18 5.52
N ARG A 43 -14.00 -6.94 4.46
CA ARG A 43 -14.58 -8.29 4.24
C ARG A 43 -13.78 -9.42 4.89
N GLY A 44 -12.55 -9.15 5.32
CA GLY A 44 -11.64 -10.16 5.86
C GLY A 44 -11.15 -11.18 4.83
N ASP A 45 -11.18 -10.87 3.53
CA ASP A 45 -10.70 -11.79 2.48
C ASP A 45 -9.17 -11.72 2.35
N GLY A 46 -8.48 -12.49 3.20
CA GLY A 46 -7.02 -12.50 3.25
C GLY A 46 -6.35 -13.03 1.96
N THR A 47 -7.00 -13.93 1.22
CA THR A 47 -6.41 -14.50 -0.01
C THR A 47 -6.46 -13.50 -1.15
N GLU A 48 -7.60 -12.85 -1.37
CA GLU A 48 -7.71 -11.80 -2.38
C GLU A 48 -6.83 -10.59 -2.02
N LEU A 49 -6.76 -10.25 -0.73
CA LEU A 49 -5.90 -9.18 -0.22
C LEU A 49 -4.42 -9.46 -0.51
N ALA A 50 -3.93 -10.68 -0.27
CA ALA A 50 -2.55 -11.05 -0.58
C ALA A 50 -2.23 -10.93 -2.08
N GLY A 51 -3.16 -11.36 -2.96
CA GLY A 51 -3.01 -11.19 -4.41
C GLY A 51 -2.98 -9.72 -4.83
N LEU A 52 -3.81 -8.89 -4.20
CA LEU A 52 -3.83 -7.44 -4.43
C LEU A 52 -2.52 -6.76 -4.02
N LEU A 53 -1.96 -7.14 -2.86
CA LEU A 53 -0.69 -6.62 -2.38
C LEU A 53 0.47 -6.98 -3.33
N GLY A 54 0.49 -8.21 -3.86
CA GLY A 54 1.48 -8.61 -4.87
C GLY A 54 1.38 -7.77 -6.14
N ARG A 55 0.16 -7.43 -6.60
CA ARG A 55 -0.01 -6.51 -7.73
C ARG A 55 0.45 -5.09 -7.40
N ARG A 56 0.15 -4.58 -6.20
CA ARG A 56 0.65 -3.25 -5.76
C ARG A 56 2.17 -3.20 -5.75
N GLU A 57 2.84 -4.25 -5.28
CA GLU A 57 4.30 -4.35 -5.28
C GLU A 57 4.87 -4.25 -6.70
N GLN A 58 4.25 -4.93 -7.68
CA GLN A 58 4.64 -4.83 -9.09
C GLN A 58 4.50 -3.40 -9.62
N VAL A 59 3.37 -2.73 -9.36
CA VAL A 59 3.14 -1.35 -9.82
C VAL A 59 4.11 -0.37 -9.14
N LEU A 60 4.40 -0.57 -7.85
CA LEU A 60 5.40 0.23 -7.13
C LEU A 60 6.81 0.03 -7.70
N ALA A 61 7.18 -1.20 -8.06
CA ALA A 61 8.46 -1.46 -8.72
C ALA A 61 8.56 -0.71 -10.06
N SER A 62 7.52 -0.76 -10.89
CA SER A 62 7.44 0.02 -12.13
C SER A 62 7.47 1.53 -11.89
N TYR A 63 6.85 2.01 -10.81
CA TYR A 63 6.88 3.43 -10.43
C TYR A 63 8.29 3.89 -10.05
N VAL A 64 9.03 3.09 -9.27
CA VAL A 64 10.43 3.38 -8.89
C VAL A 64 11.35 3.39 -10.12
N GLU A 65 11.15 2.46 -11.05
CA GLU A 65 11.87 2.44 -12.33
C GLU A 65 11.59 3.72 -13.14
N ALA A 66 10.31 4.06 -13.35
CA ALA A 66 9.91 5.28 -14.04
C ALA A 66 10.42 6.56 -13.34
N GLN A 67 10.53 6.56 -12.00
CA GLN A 67 11.12 7.66 -11.24
C GLN A 67 12.61 7.82 -11.48
N THR A 68 13.33 6.71 -11.59
CA THR A 68 14.76 6.72 -11.91
C THR A 68 14.99 7.29 -13.30
N GLU A 69 14.18 6.87 -14.29
CA GLU A 69 14.23 7.41 -15.66
C GLU A 69 13.89 8.91 -15.71
N LEU A 70 12.88 9.34 -14.96
CA LEU A 70 12.49 10.76 -14.89
C LEU A 70 13.62 11.63 -14.32
N ILE A 71 14.31 11.16 -13.28
CA ILE A 71 15.47 11.86 -12.70
C ILE A 71 16.60 11.98 -13.73
N HIS A 72 16.86 10.92 -14.49
CA HIS A 72 17.85 10.97 -15.59
C HIS A 72 17.46 11.96 -16.69
N ALA A 73 16.18 12.00 -17.06
CA ALA A 73 15.65 12.95 -18.04
C ALA A 73 15.74 14.40 -17.53
N ALA A 74 15.43 14.67 -16.26
CA ALA A 74 15.62 15.97 -15.63
C ALA A 74 17.08 16.44 -15.69
N GLY A 75 18.01 15.56 -15.31
CA GLY A 75 19.44 15.88 -15.34
C GLY A 75 19.95 16.22 -16.75
N SER A 76 19.42 15.55 -17.77
CA SER A 76 19.75 15.80 -19.18
C SER A 76 19.21 17.15 -19.67
N ILE A 77 18.06 17.59 -19.17
CA ILE A 77 17.47 18.89 -19.48
C ILE A 77 18.31 20.03 -18.87
N ASP A 78 18.74 19.86 -17.61
CA ASP A 78 19.54 20.87 -16.90
C ASP A 78 20.96 21.00 -17.45
N SER A 79 21.61 19.89 -17.83
CA SER A 79 23.01 19.89 -18.29
C SER A 79 23.22 20.53 -19.65
N ASP A 80 22.25 20.42 -20.55
CA ASP A 80 22.36 20.90 -21.94
C ASP A 80 21.99 22.39 -22.08
N GLY A 81 21.68 23.09 -20.96
CA GLY A 81 21.49 24.54 -20.92
C GLY A 81 20.33 25.03 -21.81
N MET A 82 19.28 24.22 -21.94
CA MET A 82 18.27 24.37 -22.97
C MET A 82 17.23 25.45 -22.67
N GLU A 83 16.82 26.19 -23.70
CA GLU A 83 15.69 27.11 -23.61
C GLU A 83 14.37 26.34 -23.63
N ILE A 84 13.87 26.02 -22.43
CA ILE A 84 12.52 25.49 -22.25
C ILE A 84 11.52 26.64 -22.36
N SER A 85 10.41 26.45 -23.07
CA SER A 85 9.34 27.46 -23.11
C SER A 85 8.69 27.65 -21.73
N ILE A 86 8.07 28.81 -21.49
CA ILE A 86 7.33 29.08 -20.25
C ILE A 86 6.19 28.07 -20.04
N ASP A 87 5.48 27.71 -21.12
CA ASP A 87 4.38 26.75 -21.05
C ASP A 87 4.85 25.34 -20.68
N GLN A 88 5.99 24.89 -21.23
CA GLN A 88 6.58 23.59 -20.86
C GLN A 88 7.04 23.58 -19.40
N ARG A 89 7.69 24.66 -18.93
CA ARG A 89 8.08 24.78 -17.52
C ARG A 89 6.88 24.73 -16.59
N ARG A 90 5.77 25.39 -16.96
CA ARG A 90 4.52 25.32 -16.19
C ARG A 90 3.97 23.89 -16.17
N ARG A 91 3.85 23.23 -17.31
CA ARG A 91 3.36 21.84 -17.39
C ARG A 91 4.19 20.86 -16.57
N ILE A 92 5.52 20.97 -16.63
CA ILE A 92 6.43 20.15 -15.81
C ILE A 92 6.17 20.40 -14.32
N ARG A 93 6.12 21.67 -13.90
CA ARG A 93 5.87 22.03 -12.50
C ARG A 93 4.52 21.50 -12.01
N ASP A 94 3.46 21.73 -12.77
CA ASP A 94 2.11 21.31 -12.42
C ASP A 94 2.03 19.77 -12.35
N GLY A 95 2.67 19.07 -13.29
CA GLY A 95 2.76 17.61 -13.28
C GLY A 95 3.48 17.08 -12.05
N VAL A 96 4.67 17.61 -11.73
CA VAL A 96 5.43 17.21 -10.53
C VAL A 96 4.67 17.50 -9.24
N ALA A 97 4.05 18.67 -9.12
CA ALA A 97 3.24 19.02 -7.95
C ALA A 97 2.05 18.07 -7.80
N GLY A 98 1.35 17.77 -8.90
CA GLY A 98 0.24 16.81 -8.90
C GLY A 98 0.68 15.41 -8.47
N LEU A 99 1.81 14.91 -8.96
CA LEU A 99 2.35 13.61 -8.53
C LEU A 99 2.67 13.57 -7.02
N GLN A 100 3.24 14.65 -6.48
CA GLN A 100 3.57 14.74 -5.05
C GLN A 100 2.32 14.73 -4.17
N GLU A 101 1.29 15.51 -4.51
CA GLU A 101 0.02 15.54 -3.79
C GLU A 101 -0.64 14.16 -3.78
N ARG A 102 -0.65 13.48 -4.93
CA ARG A 102 -1.24 12.15 -5.08
C ARG A 102 -0.49 11.09 -4.29
N LEU A 103 0.85 11.10 -4.34
CA LEU A 103 1.67 10.20 -3.54
C LEU A 103 1.43 10.41 -2.03
N GLN A 104 1.34 11.66 -1.59
CA GLN A 104 1.03 11.97 -0.20
C GLN A 104 -0.35 11.45 0.21
N SER A 105 -1.36 11.60 -0.65
CA SER A 105 -2.71 11.07 -0.40
C SER A 105 -2.70 9.54 -0.31
N LEU A 106 -1.98 8.87 -1.20
CA LEU A 106 -1.82 7.41 -1.19
C LEU A 106 -1.15 6.93 0.11
N MET A 107 -0.08 7.60 0.54
CA MET A 107 0.60 7.26 1.80
C MET A 107 -0.32 7.39 3.02
N GLN A 108 -1.10 8.48 3.11
CA GLN A 108 -2.07 8.67 4.20
C GLN A 108 -3.14 7.58 4.22
N ARG A 109 -3.54 7.09 3.04
CA ARG A 109 -4.50 6.00 2.91
C ARG A 109 -3.88 4.67 3.34
N ASP A 110 -2.66 4.39 2.90
CA ASP A 110 -1.95 3.16 3.27
C ASP A 110 -1.71 3.09 4.79
N ASP A 111 -1.41 4.22 5.43
CA ASP A 111 -1.32 4.30 6.90
C ASP A 111 -2.66 3.97 7.58
N ARG A 112 -3.78 4.47 7.03
CA ARG A 112 -5.11 4.15 7.56
C ARG A 112 -5.43 2.66 7.39
N ASP A 113 -5.19 2.10 6.22
CA ASP A 113 -5.44 0.70 5.92
C ASP A 113 -4.60 -0.21 6.83
N ARG A 114 -3.34 0.16 7.08
CA ARG A 114 -2.47 -0.53 8.05
C ARG A 114 -3.08 -0.55 9.44
N LEU A 115 -3.55 0.59 9.94
CA LEU A 115 -4.20 0.67 11.26
C LEU A 115 -5.47 -0.19 11.33
N LEU A 116 -6.29 -0.22 10.27
CA LEU A 116 -7.48 -1.06 10.20
C LEU A 116 -7.13 -2.55 10.24
N LEU A 117 -6.09 -2.96 9.51
CA LEU A 117 -5.57 -4.33 9.54
C LEU A 117 -5.06 -4.73 10.92
N GLU A 118 -4.27 -3.86 11.56
CA GLU A 118 -3.77 -4.08 12.92
C GLU A 118 -4.93 -4.28 13.92
N GLN A 119 -5.98 -3.46 13.82
CA GLN A 119 -7.19 -3.58 14.64
C GLN A 119 -7.94 -4.88 14.37
N ALA A 120 -8.16 -5.23 13.10
CA ALA A 120 -8.83 -6.47 12.71
C ALA A 120 -8.09 -7.70 13.24
N CYS A 121 -6.77 -7.77 13.04
CA CYS A 121 -5.92 -8.83 13.58
C CYS A 121 -5.99 -8.91 15.11
N GLY A 122 -5.99 -7.76 15.79
CA GLY A 122 -6.13 -7.70 17.25
C GLY A 122 -7.46 -8.27 17.75
N SER A 123 -8.56 -7.94 17.08
CA SER A 123 -9.91 -8.44 17.41
C SER A 123 -10.02 -9.96 17.20
N LEU A 124 -9.61 -10.49 16.05
CA LEU A 124 -9.58 -11.93 15.79
C LEU A 124 -8.70 -12.67 16.80
N GLY A 125 -7.55 -12.09 17.17
CA GLY A 125 -6.67 -12.67 18.17
C GLY A 125 -7.28 -12.72 19.58
N ALA A 126 -8.17 -11.78 19.93
CA ALA A 126 -8.93 -11.84 21.18
C ALA A 126 -10.02 -12.92 21.12
N GLU A 127 -10.79 -12.98 20.03
CA GLU A 127 -11.84 -13.98 19.82
C GLU A 127 -11.29 -15.40 19.85
N LEU A 128 -10.16 -15.66 19.18
CA LEU A 128 -9.51 -16.97 19.19
C LEU A 128 -9.07 -17.39 20.59
N ARG A 129 -8.55 -16.46 21.40
CA ARG A 129 -8.17 -16.73 22.79
C ARG A 129 -9.38 -17.05 23.65
N GLU A 130 -10.48 -16.32 23.49
CA GLU A 130 -11.73 -16.57 24.21
C GLU A 130 -12.33 -17.94 23.83
N ALA A 131 -12.37 -18.27 22.55
CA ALA A 131 -12.84 -19.56 22.06
C ALA A 131 -11.99 -20.72 22.61
N THR A 132 -10.66 -20.55 22.61
CA THR A 132 -9.71 -21.53 23.16
C THR A 132 -9.89 -21.69 24.67
N ALA A 133 -10.04 -20.60 25.41
CA ALA A 133 -10.30 -20.62 26.85
C ALA A 133 -11.62 -21.32 27.18
N THR A 134 -12.68 -21.05 26.41
CA THR A 134 -13.99 -21.70 26.54
C THR A 134 -13.90 -23.19 26.27
N GLN A 135 -13.17 -23.60 25.23
CA GLN A 135 -12.95 -25.02 24.92
C GLN A 135 -12.15 -25.73 26.03
N ALA A 136 -11.11 -25.08 26.57
CA ALA A 136 -10.34 -25.61 27.69
C ALA A 136 -11.20 -25.78 28.95
N ALA A 137 -12.04 -24.79 29.27
CA ALA A 137 -12.97 -24.85 30.40
C ALA A 137 -13.98 -26.00 30.23
N ARG A 138 -14.59 -26.15 29.04
CA ARG A 138 -15.51 -27.26 28.75
C ARG A 138 -14.84 -28.63 28.92
N ARG A 139 -13.59 -28.78 28.48
CA ARG A 139 -12.82 -30.02 28.69
C ARG A 139 -12.57 -30.29 30.17
N ALA A 140 -12.15 -29.29 30.94
CA ALA A 140 -11.90 -29.42 32.37
C ALA A 140 -13.15 -29.93 33.13
N TYR A 141 -14.34 -29.41 32.81
CA TYR A 141 -15.59 -29.89 33.39
C TYR A 141 -16.00 -31.29 32.89
N ALA A 142 -15.74 -31.62 31.62
CA ALA A 142 -16.08 -32.93 31.06
C ALA A 142 -15.20 -34.08 31.59
N THR A 143 -13.94 -33.81 31.94
CA THR A 143 -13.03 -34.77 32.60
C THR A 143 -13.13 -34.78 34.12
N GLY A 144 -14.05 -34.02 34.71
CA GLY A 144 -14.42 -34.17 36.12
C GLY A 144 -15.08 -35.54 36.30
N GLU A 145 -14.27 -36.54 36.64
CA GLU A 145 -14.74 -37.88 37.03
C GLU A 145 -15.87 -37.76 38.06
N PRO A 146 -17.07 -38.32 37.79
CA PRO A 146 -18.11 -38.45 38.79
C PRO A 146 -17.70 -39.57 39.75
N GLY A 147 -16.75 -39.30 40.67
CA GLY A 147 -16.21 -40.38 41.47
C GLY A 147 -15.10 -40.10 42.46
N GLN A 148 -14.70 -38.84 42.74
CA GLN A 148 -13.91 -38.61 43.94
C GLN A 148 -14.85 -38.49 45.15
N PRO A 149 -14.98 -39.54 46.00
CA PRO A 149 -15.74 -39.43 47.24
C PRO A 149 -15.10 -38.33 48.09
N ASN A 150 -15.94 -37.39 48.54
CA ASN A 150 -15.57 -36.34 49.46
C ASN A 150 -14.87 -36.96 50.69
N ARG A 151 -13.53 -36.88 50.74
CA ARG A 151 -12.71 -37.28 51.91
C ARG A 151 -13.04 -36.51 53.20
N PHE A 152 -13.98 -35.57 53.13
CA PHE A 152 -14.51 -34.82 54.27
C PHE A 152 -15.74 -35.47 54.93
N ALA A 153 -16.34 -36.51 54.32
CA ALA A 153 -17.46 -37.23 54.93
C ALA A 153 -17.01 -38.16 56.09
N ASP A 154 -15.74 -38.57 56.14
CA ASP A 154 -15.22 -39.55 57.12
C ASP A 154 -14.66 -38.94 58.42
N ARG A 155 -14.80 -37.63 58.66
CA ARG A 155 -14.32 -37.00 59.93
C ARG A 155 -15.42 -36.74 60.97
N MET A 156 -16.65 -37.19 60.74
CA MET A 156 -17.78 -36.99 61.67
C MET A 156 -18.46 -38.30 62.12
N ALA A 157 -17.72 -39.40 62.22
CA ALA A 157 -18.19 -40.63 62.87
C ALA A 157 -17.24 -41.07 63.98
#